data_AF-A0A7S3ACD1-F1
#
_entry.id   AF-A0A7S3ACD1-F1
#
_cell.length_a   1.000
_cell.length_b   1.000
_cell.length_c   1.000
_cell.angle_alpha   90.00
_cell.angle_beta   90.00
_cell.angle_gamma   90.00
#
_symmetry.space_group_name_H-M   'P 1'
#
loop_
_entity.id
_entity.type
_entity.pdbx_description
1 polymer ?
#
loop_
_entity_poly.entity_id
_entity_poly.type
_entity_poly.pdbx_seq_one_letter_code
_entity_poly.pdbx_strand_id
1 'polypeptide(L)'
;DREIADIWFAFEKVYGSRDKALAASRKNSQVLLPFINSPETILGAHAALISIFGKAGAADIIEKNPGVLACDPQSLAKTSADEIRNAANFVATFDLLPENVKQGIPFFTWILLVGGIGSRLVACSGGACSSDQWDLKGGLGPQLVEFIKSSLPL
;
A
#
# COMPACT_ATOMS: atom_id res chain seq x y z
N ASP A 1 1.46 -2.25 24.26
CA ASP A 1 2.87 -2.69 24.13
C ASP A 1 3.03 -4.06 23.49
N ARG A 2 2.45 -5.14 24.03
CA ARG A 2 2.59 -6.50 23.47
C ARG A 2 2.12 -6.63 22.01
N GLU A 3 0.98 -6.05 21.68
CA GLU A 3 0.39 -6.09 20.33
C GLU A 3 1.30 -5.47 19.25
N ILE A 4 1.89 -4.30 19.54
CA ILE A 4 2.85 -3.64 18.63
C ILE A 4 4.11 -4.52 18.47
N ALA A 5 4.55 -5.19 19.53
CA ALA A 5 5.71 -6.09 19.46
C ALA A 5 5.40 -7.32 18.59
N ASP A 6 4.20 -7.88 18.67
CA ASP A 6 3.77 -9.01 17.84
C ASP A 6 3.65 -8.62 16.36
N ILE A 7 3.11 -7.43 16.08
CA ILE A 7 3.05 -6.86 14.73
C ILE A 7 4.47 -6.62 14.19
N TRP A 8 5.35 -6.03 15.00
CA TRP A 8 6.75 -5.82 14.63
C TRP A 8 7.46 -7.15 14.32
N PHE A 9 7.24 -8.18 15.12
CA PHE A 9 7.84 -9.49 14.90
C PHE A 9 7.36 -10.14 13.60
N ALA A 10 6.07 -10.05 13.29
CA ALA A 10 5.53 -10.50 12.00
C ALA A 10 6.12 -9.71 10.83
N PHE A 11 6.24 -8.39 10.97
CA PHE A 11 6.86 -7.51 9.99
C PHE A 11 8.33 -7.87 9.76
N GLU A 12 9.11 -8.02 10.82
CA GLU A 12 10.52 -8.42 10.75
C GLU A 12 10.70 -9.77 10.06
N LYS A 13 9.81 -10.73 10.34
CA LYS A 13 9.80 -12.05 9.72
C LYS A 13 9.60 -12.00 8.20
N VAL A 14 8.71 -11.15 7.68
CA VAL A 14 8.48 -11.07 6.22
C VAL A 14 9.62 -10.39 5.47
N TYR A 15 10.35 -9.47 6.11
CA TYR A 15 11.55 -8.85 5.52
C TYR A 15 12.83 -9.69 5.70
N GLY A 16 12.81 -10.70 6.57
CA GLY A 16 13.91 -11.63 6.80
C GLY A 16 15.12 -11.06 7.54
N SER A 17 15.10 -9.77 7.89
CA SER A 17 16.12 -9.13 8.74
C SER A 17 15.57 -7.86 9.39
N ARG A 18 16.07 -7.56 10.59
CA ARG A 18 15.72 -6.36 11.34
C ARG A 18 16.04 -5.07 10.58
N ASP A 19 17.17 -5.02 9.89
CA ASP A 19 17.60 -3.83 9.15
C ASP A 19 16.66 -3.51 7.99
N LYS A 20 16.25 -4.53 7.22
CA LYS A 20 15.26 -4.36 6.15
C LYS A 20 13.90 -3.93 6.69
N ALA A 21 13.45 -4.54 7.79
CA ALA A 21 12.21 -4.16 8.44
C ALA A 21 12.23 -2.71 8.96
N LEU A 22 13.36 -2.27 9.56
CA LEU A 22 13.54 -0.89 9.99
C LEU A 22 13.55 0.09 8.81
N ALA A 23 14.18 -0.25 7.69
CA ALA A 23 14.14 0.58 6.49
C ALA A 23 12.71 0.71 5.95
N ALA A 24 11.96 -0.39 5.89
CA ALA A 24 10.57 -0.40 5.42
C ALA A 24 9.62 0.37 6.36
N SER A 25 9.79 0.26 7.68
CA SER A 25 8.94 0.99 8.64
C SER A 25 9.16 2.50 8.62
N ARG A 26 10.35 2.97 8.22
CA ARG A 26 10.62 4.39 7.99
C ARG A 26 9.90 4.92 6.75
N LYS A 27 9.72 4.09 5.72
CA LYS A 27 8.93 4.46 4.54
C LYS A 27 7.44 4.54 4.85
N ASN A 28 6.93 3.60 5.63
CA ASN A 28 5.53 3.60 6.05
C ASN A 28 5.39 2.99 7.45
N SER A 29 5.32 3.85 8.48
CA SER A 29 5.16 3.42 9.86
C SER A 29 3.72 3.04 10.21
N GLN A 30 2.74 3.44 9.39
CA GLN A 30 1.32 3.16 9.62
C GLN A 30 1.00 1.67 9.55
N VAL A 31 1.77 0.90 8.77
CA VAL A 31 1.65 -0.56 8.67
C VAL A 31 1.84 -1.27 10.02
N LEU A 32 2.46 -0.62 11.00
CA LEU A 32 2.72 -1.14 12.34
C LEU A 32 1.67 -0.71 13.38
N LEU A 33 0.68 0.11 12.99
CA LEU A 33 -0.34 0.61 13.92
C LEU A 33 -1.38 -0.50 14.17
N PRO A 34 -1.63 -0.87 15.44
CA PRO A 34 -2.53 -1.98 15.77
C PRO A 34 -3.98 -1.81 15.29
N PHE A 35 -4.47 -0.58 15.18
CA PHE A 35 -5.82 -0.32 14.67
C PHE A 35 -5.92 -0.42 13.14
N ILE A 36 -4.78 -0.54 12.43
CA ILE A 36 -4.71 -0.72 10.97
C ILE A 36 -4.37 -2.17 10.64
N ASN A 37 -3.55 -2.83 11.46
CA ASN A 37 -2.92 -4.09 11.08
C ASN A 37 -2.81 -5.09 12.23
N SER A 38 -2.62 -6.36 11.88
CA SER A 38 -2.36 -7.45 12.83
C SER A 38 -1.27 -8.39 12.29
N PRO A 39 -0.65 -9.23 13.14
CA PRO A 39 0.31 -10.23 12.70
C PRO A 39 -0.23 -11.16 11.60
N GLU A 40 -1.50 -11.56 11.70
CA GLU A 40 -2.18 -12.43 10.76
C GLU A 40 -2.32 -11.77 9.39
N THR A 41 -2.69 -10.49 9.35
CA THR A 41 -2.81 -9.71 8.12
C THR A 41 -1.47 -9.57 7.43
N ILE A 42 -0.40 -9.22 8.15
CA ILE A 42 0.96 -9.11 7.58
C ILE A 42 1.42 -10.43 6.96
N LEU A 43 1.31 -11.52 7.71
CA LEU A 43 1.77 -12.84 7.26
C LEU A 43 0.91 -13.36 6.10
N GLY A 44 -0.41 -13.15 6.17
CA GLY A 44 -1.36 -13.55 5.14
C GLY A 44 -1.16 -12.77 3.84
N ALA A 45 -0.98 -11.45 3.91
CA ALA A 45 -0.74 -10.61 2.74
C ALA A 45 0.57 -11.01 2.06
N HIS A 46 1.63 -11.25 2.84
CA HIS A 46 2.90 -11.72 2.30
C HIS A 46 2.76 -13.11 1.63
N ALA A 47 2.01 -14.04 2.22
CA ALA A 47 1.75 -15.35 1.61
C ALA A 47 0.97 -15.23 0.29
N ALA A 48 -0.01 -14.32 0.21
CA ALA A 48 -0.74 -14.03 -1.02
C ALA A 48 0.22 -13.47 -2.10
N LEU A 49 1.10 -12.53 -1.74
CA LEU A 49 2.09 -11.99 -2.66
C LEU A 49 3.07 -13.05 -3.16
N ILE A 50 3.54 -13.95 -2.29
CA ILE A 50 4.38 -15.09 -2.70
C ILE A 50 3.63 -15.98 -3.70
N SER A 51 2.34 -16.19 -3.50
CA SER A 51 1.52 -17.03 -4.40
C SER A 51 1.35 -16.39 -5.79
N ILE A 52 1.31 -15.05 -5.86
CA ILE A 52 1.14 -14.30 -7.12
C ILE A 52 2.48 -14.10 -7.85
N PHE A 53 3.55 -13.77 -7.12
CA PHE A 53 4.82 -13.29 -7.70
C PHE A 53 6.03 -14.19 -7.42
N GLY A 54 5.87 -15.25 -6.64
CA GLY A 54 6.99 -15.98 -6.05
C GLY A 54 7.71 -15.18 -4.95
N LYS A 55 8.67 -15.82 -4.28
CA LYS A 55 9.39 -15.22 -3.14
C LYS A 55 10.13 -13.93 -3.51
N ALA A 56 10.86 -13.94 -4.62
CA ALA A 56 11.65 -12.79 -5.06
C ALA A 56 10.76 -11.61 -5.49
N GLY A 57 9.68 -11.88 -6.21
CA GLY A 57 8.75 -10.83 -6.61
C GLY A 57 7.95 -10.27 -5.43
N ALA A 58 7.55 -11.10 -4.46
CA ALA A 58 6.93 -10.61 -3.23
C ALA A 58 7.87 -9.68 -2.45
N ALA A 59 9.16 -10.03 -2.35
CA ALA A 59 10.17 -9.18 -1.74
C ALA A 59 10.30 -7.80 -2.45
N ASP A 60 10.35 -7.78 -3.78
CA ASP A 60 10.37 -6.53 -4.56
C ASP A 60 9.13 -5.66 -4.29
N ILE A 61 7.94 -6.26 -4.25
CA ILE A 61 6.69 -5.54 -3.99
C ILE A 61 6.69 -4.90 -2.58
N ILE A 62 7.05 -5.65 -1.53
CA ILE A 62 7.03 -5.12 -0.17
C ILE A 62 8.14 -4.09 0.08
N GLU A 63 9.30 -4.22 -0.57
CA GLU A 63 10.39 -3.22 -0.49
C GLU A 63 10.01 -1.88 -1.14
N LYS A 64 9.21 -1.94 -2.21
CA LYS A 64 8.66 -0.76 -2.90
C LYS A 64 7.49 -0.14 -2.15
N ASN A 65 6.58 -0.97 -1.64
CA ASN A 65 5.37 -0.52 -0.96
C ASN A 65 5.07 -1.37 0.29
N PRO A 66 5.62 -1.01 1.46
CA PRO A 66 5.34 -1.74 2.70
C PRO A 66 3.86 -1.73 3.10
N GLY A 67 3.09 -0.74 2.66
CA GLY A 67 1.66 -0.60 2.98
C GLY A 67 0.78 -1.73 2.44
N VAL A 68 1.25 -2.47 1.43
CA VAL A 68 0.54 -3.65 0.90
C VAL A 68 0.36 -4.74 1.96
N LEU A 69 1.18 -4.77 3.01
CA LEU A 69 1.11 -5.72 4.11
C LEU A 69 -0.03 -5.40 5.11
N ALA A 70 -0.74 -4.29 4.92
CA ALA A 70 -1.98 -3.99 5.63
C ALA A 70 -3.23 -4.35 4.81
N CYS A 71 -3.08 -4.87 3.59
CA CYS A 71 -4.22 -5.30 2.79
C CYS A 71 -4.78 -6.64 3.31
N ASP A 72 -6.10 -6.78 3.29
CA ASP A 72 -6.76 -8.05 3.57
C ASP A 72 -6.20 -9.17 2.64
N PRO A 73 -5.69 -10.28 3.19
CA PRO A 73 -5.06 -11.33 2.41
C PRO A 73 -5.96 -11.94 1.33
N GLN A 74 -7.25 -12.11 1.62
CA GLN A 74 -8.20 -12.72 0.69
C GLN A 74 -8.49 -11.81 -0.49
N SER A 75 -8.64 -10.52 -0.21
CA SER A 75 -8.78 -9.48 -1.22
C SER A 75 -7.51 -9.41 -2.06
N LEU A 76 -6.34 -9.32 -1.43
CA LEU A 76 -5.06 -9.22 -2.13
C LEU A 76 -4.87 -10.40 -3.11
N ALA A 77 -5.20 -11.62 -2.70
CA ALA A 77 -5.14 -12.83 -3.53
C ALA A 77 -6.05 -12.79 -4.78
N LYS A 78 -7.10 -11.97 -4.78
CA LYS A 78 -8.01 -11.76 -5.93
C LYS A 78 -7.60 -10.58 -6.82
N THR A 79 -6.52 -9.87 -6.47
CA THR A 79 -6.04 -8.71 -7.24
C THR A 79 -5.12 -9.20 -8.35
N SER A 80 -5.18 -8.56 -9.51
CA SER A 80 -4.27 -8.94 -10.59
C SER A 80 -2.83 -8.57 -10.25
N ALA A 81 -1.88 -9.35 -10.77
CA ALA A 81 -0.45 -9.10 -10.59
C ALA A 81 -0.04 -7.70 -11.10
N ASP A 82 -0.66 -7.23 -12.18
CA ASP A 82 -0.32 -5.94 -12.78
C ASP A 82 -0.82 -4.77 -11.94
N GLU A 83 -2.02 -4.85 -11.35
CA GLU A 83 -2.53 -3.83 -10.44
C GLU A 83 -1.62 -3.66 -9.21
N ILE A 84 -1.23 -4.77 -8.58
CA ILE A 84 -0.33 -4.72 -7.41
C ILE A 84 1.03 -4.15 -7.80
N ARG A 85 1.59 -4.57 -8.93
CA ARG A 85 2.89 -4.09 -9.42
C ARG A 85 2.86 -2.61 -9.76
N ASN A 86 1.79 -2.14 -10.41
CA ASN A 86 1.60 -0.73 -10.74
C ASN A 86 1.51 0.12 -9.47
N ALA A 87 0.76 -0.33 -8.46
CA ALA A 87 0.70 0.35 -7.17
C ALA A 87 2.07 0.42 -6.49
N ALA A 88 2.82 -0.69 -6.48
CA ALA A 88 4.17 -0.73 -5.91
C ALA A 88 5.15 0.20 -6.63
N ASN A 89 5.14 0.19 -7.97
CA ASN A 89 5.99 1.07 -8.78
C ASN A 89 5.63 2.55 -8.61
N PHE A 90 4.33 2.86 -8.47
CA PHE A 90 3.88 4.23 -8.22
C PHE A 90 4.43 4.75 -6.88
N VAL A 91 4.28 3.98 -5.79
CA VAL A 91 4.84 4.35 -4.48
C VAL A 91 6.36 4.52 -4.55
N ALA A 92 7.06 3.60 -5.19
CA ALA A 92 8.51 3.69 -5.37
C ALA A 92 8.93 4.92 -6.20
N THR A 93 8.14 5.32 -7.20
CA THR A 93 8.41 6.53 -8.00
C THR A 93 8.15 7.78 -7.19
N PHE A 94 7.10 7.80 -6.37
CA PHE A 94 6.80 8.91 -5.47
C PHE A 94 7.89 9.13 -4.42
N ASP A 95 8.50 8.04 -3.92
CA ASP A 95 9.63 8.11 -2.99
C ASP A 95 10.84 8.87 -3.57
N LEU A 96 10.98 8.94 -4.90
CA LEU A 96 12.06 9.66 -5.58
C LEU A 96 11.81 11.16 -5.71
N LEU A 97 10.60 11.64 -5.43
CA LEU A 97 10.28 13.06 -5.56
C LEU A 97 11.03 13.90 -4.52
N PRO A 98 11.44 15.13 -4.88
CA PRO A 98 11.96 16.11 -3.93
C PRO A 98 10.98 16.37 -2.78
N GLU A 99 11.49 16.63 -1.59
CA GLU A 99 10.68 16.81 -0.37
C GLU A 99 9.66 17.96 -0.50
N ASN A 100 10.02 19.02 -1.24
CA ASN A 100 9.12 20.14 -1.54
C ASN A 100 7.92 19.75 -2.40
N VAL A 101 8.02 18.68 -3.19
CA VAL A 101 6.90 18.13 -3.97
C VAL A 101 6.05 17.21 -3.09
N LYS A 102 6.69 16.37 -2.27
CA LYS A 102 5.99 15.48 -1.33
C LYS A 102 5.11 16.24 -0.33
N GLN A 103 5.62 17.36 0.19
CA GLN A 103 4.89 18.23 1.13
C GLN A 103 3.75 19.03 0.47
N GLY A 104 3.78 19.19 -0.86
CA GLY A 104 2.78 19.94 -1.62
C GLY A 104 1.53 19.14 -2.00
N ILE A 105 1.54 17.81 -1.83
CA ILE A 105 0.38 16.95 -2.10
C ILE A 105 -0.40 16.73 -0.79
N PRO A 106 -1.66 17.18 -0.69
CA PRO A 106 -2.48 16.92 0.49
C PRO A 106 -2.58 15.41 0.75
N PHE A 107 -2.42 14.98 2.00
CA PHE A 107 -2.42 13.57 2.40
C PHE A 107 -3.65 12.77 1.91
N PHE A 108 -4.80 13.41 1.74
CA PHE A 108 -6.01 12.77 1.19
C PHE A 108 -5.92 12.51 -0.32
N THR A 109 -5.13 13.30 -1.05
CA THR A 109 -4.81 13.09 -2.47
C THR A 109 -3.84 11.92 -2.66
N TRP A 110 -2.95 11.67 -1.68
CA TRP A 110 -2.11 10.47 -1.61
C TRP A 110 -2.94 9.18 -1.47
N ILE A 111 -3.97 9.19 -0.60
CA ILE A 111 -4.93 8.09 -0.46
C ILE A 111 -5.71 7.86 -1.77
N LEU A 112 -6.04 8.91 -2.53
CA LEU A 112 -6.70 8.82 -3.84
C LEU A 112 -5.77 8.40 -4.99
N LEU A 113 -4.48 8.76 -4.94
CA LEU A 113 -3.46 8.42 -5.96
C LEU A 113 -2.95 6.98 -5.82
N VAL A 114 -2.72 6.52 -4.59
CA VAL A 114 -2.56 5.08 -4.28
C VAL A 114 -3.92 4.37 -4.45
N GLY A 115 -5.02 5.13 -4.36
CA GLY A 115 -6.41 4.79 -4.60
C GLY A 115 -6.86 4.78 -6.08
N GLY A 116 -5.96 4.53 -7.04
CA GLY A 116 -6.34 3.87 -8.29
C GLY A 116 -7.01 2.50 -8.04
N ILE A 117 -6.91 2.02 -6.80
CA ILE A 117 -7.70 0.96 -6.18
C ILE A 117 -8.67 1.55 -5.14
N GLY A 118 -9.46 2.57 -5.51
CA GLY A 118 -10.51 3.15 -4.66
C GLY A 118 -11.56 2.13 -4.21
N SER A 119 -11.61 0.96 -4.84
CA SER A 119 -12.44 -0.18 -4.45
C SER A 119 -11.89 -1.03 -3.30
N ARG A 120 -10.60 -0.92 -2.91
CA ARG A 120 -10.02 -1.83 -1.89
C ARG A 120 -9.80 -1.21 -0.51
N LEU A 121 -9.81 0.10 -0.36
CA LEU A 121 -9.95 0.71 0.97
C LEU A 121 -11.32 0.42 1.59
N VAL A 122 -12.36 0.22 0.76
CA VAL A 122 -13.70 -0.26 1.18
C VAL A 122 -13.68 -1.73 1.63
N ALA A 123 -12.68 -2.51 1.20
CA ALA A 123 -12.56 -3.93 1.54
C ALA A 123 -11.73 -4.20 2.81
N CYS A 124 -10.98 -3.20 3.31
CA CYS A 124 -10.00 -3.42 4.39
C CYS A 124 -10.46 -2.96 5.78
N SER A 125 -11.59 -2.24 5.92
CA SER A 125 -12.19 -1.92 7.23
C SER A 125 -13.52 -2.64 7.37
N GLY A 126 -13.50 -3.87 7.89
CA GLY A 126 -14.70 -4.68 8.08
C GLY A 126 -15.78 -3.95 8.89
N GLY A 127 -16.83 -3.50 8.20
CA GLY A 127 -18.02 -2.92 8.80
C GLY A 127 -18.73 -1.92 7.88
N ALA A 128 -19.67 -2.43 7.06
CA ALA A 128 -20.76 -1.70 6.40
C ALA A 128 -20.42 -0.37 5.67
N CYS A 129 -20.33 -0.43 4.35
CA CYS A 129 -20.72 0.70 3.49
C CYS A 129 -21.54 0.11 2.34
N SER A 130 -22.85 0.38 2.33
CA SER A 130 -23.68 0.10 1.17
C SER A 130 -23.14 0.91 -0.01
N SER A 131 -23.34 0.39 -1.21
CA SER A 131 -22.93 0.97 -2.50
C SER A 131 -23.50 2.35 -2.80
N ASP A 132 -24.29 2.94 -1.90
CA ASP A 132 -25.20 4.03 -2.23
C ASP A 132 -24.75 5.40 -1.70
N GLN A 133 -23.62 5.48 -0.98
CA GLN A 133 -23.10 6.77 -0.48
C GLN A 133 -21.94 7.35 -1.31
N TRP A 134 -21.42 6.63 -2.31
CA TRP A 134 -20.31 7.10 -3.13
C TRP A 134 -20.61 6.91 -4.62
N ASP A 135 -21.58 7.69 -5.12
CA ASP A 135 -21.78 7.89 -6.55
C ASP A 135 -20.55 8.62 -7.13
N LEU A 136 -19.54 7.85 -7.50
CA LEU A 136 -18.41 8.29 -8.33
C LEU A 136 -18.88 8.51 -9.79
N LYS A 137 -19.88 9.37 -9.96
CA LYS A 137 -20.26 9.95 -11.26
C LYS A 137 -19.22 10.92 -11.83
N GLY A 138 -18.00 10.90 -11.32
CA GLY A 138 -16.90 11.75 -11.73
C GLY A 138 -15.56 11.06 -11.49
N GLY A 139 -15.40 9.84 -12.01
CA GLY A 139 -14.13 9.11 -12.03
C GLY A 139 -12.95 10.04 -12.34
N LEU A 140 -11.84 9.85 -11.64
CA LEU A 140 -10.63 10.69 -11.69
C LEU A 140 -10.27 11.01 -13.15
N GLY A 141 -10.69 12.19 -13.59
CA GLY A 141 -10.66 12.56 -15.00
C GLY A 141 -9.26 12.88 -15.51
N PRO A 142 -9.15 13.28 -16.80
CA PRO A 142 -7.89 13.58 -17.51
C PRO A 142 -6.94 14.54 -16.77
N GLN A 143 -7.45 15.33 -15.82
CA GLN A 143 -6.72 16.36 -15.10
C GLN A 143 -5.62 15.81 -14.17
N LEU A 144 -5.80 14.62 -13.59
CA LEU A 144 -4.79 14.03 -12.72
C LEU A 144 -3.62 13.45 -13.53
N VAL A 145 -3.92 12.87 -14.69
CA VAL A 145 -2.92 12.37 -15.65
C VAL A 145 -2.14 13.55 -16.25
N GLU A 146 -2.81 14.65 -16.56
CA GLU A 146 -2.20 15.91 -17.01
C GLU A 146 -1.29 16.54 -15.94
N PHE A 147 -1.71 16.55 -14.68
CA PHE A 147 -0.87 17.08 -13.57
C PHE A 147 0.42 16.28 -13.39
N ILE A 148 0.35 14.95 -13.48
CA ILE A 148 1.54 14.09 -13.39
C ILE A 148 2.46 14.31 -14.61
N LYS A 149 1.88 14.42 -15.82
CA LYS A 149 2.65 14.70 -17.05
C LYS A 149 3.28 16.09 -17.07
N SER A 150 2.65 17.10 -16.45
CA SER A 150 3.15 18.47 -16.42
C SER A 150 4.16 18.72 -15.29
N SER A 151 4.15 17.89 -14.24
CA SER A 151 5.00 18.05 -13.06
C SER A 151 6.25 17.15 -13.07
N LEU A 152 6.38 16.27 -14.06
CA LEU A 152 7.56 15.42 -14.27
C LEU A 152 8.23 15.79 -15.60
N PRO A 153 9.48 16.30 -15.63
CA PRO A 153 10.24 16.36 -16.86
C PRO A 153 10.62 14.92 -17.27
N LEU A 154 10.34 14.57 -18.53
CA LEU A 154 10.77 13.31 -19.16
C LEU A 154 12.29 13.13 -19.11
#